data_AF-A0A8R1IQJ5-F1
#
_entry.id   AF-A0A8R1IQJ5-F1
#
_cell.length_a   1.000
_cell.length_b   1.000
_cell.length_c   1.000
_cell.angle_alpha   90.00
_cell.angle_beta   90.00
_cell.angle_gamma   90.00
#
_symmetry.space_group_name_H-M   'P 1'
#
loop_
_entity.id
_entity.type
_entity.pdbx_description
1 polymer ?
#
loop_
_entity_poly.entity_id
_entity_poly.type
_entity_poly.pdbx_seq_one_letter_code
_entity_poly.pdbx_strand_id
1 'polypeptide(L)'
;FVPDSLSSKILNEARKQLLEDQLEGQGDAESSSARAPKKQRGNWLGKDEKNSDDDDDEEEEDQDDNGFEDQIIELDPQDEADLARFLKKDAAQMNTLYDIIQAKIEAKQNDAELAVSQVDPNEFNMRDMDAEVVEMYEQIGQYLSKYRSGKVPKAFKIIPKMINWEQILFLTKPETWTAAAMYQATRLFASNMNPKMCQRFYSLVLLPRLRDDIDEFKKLNYHLYQALCKAIYKPAAFFKGLILPLLEVNIFYGFE
;
A
#
# COMPACT_ATOMS: atom_id res chain seq x y z
N PHE A 1 42.76 -3.62 4.42
CA PHE A 1 43.63 -3.78 3.24
C PHE A 1 43.57 -5.23 2.79
N VAL A 2 43.05 -5.49 1.58
CA VAL A 2 42.97 -6.86 1.02
C VAL A 2 44.29 -7.16 0.30
N PRO A 3 44.94 -8.31 0.53
CA PRO A 3 46.22 -8.63 -0.10
C PRO A 3 46.06 -8.87 -1.61
N ASP A 4 47.00 -8.36 -2.41
CA ASP A 4 47.00 -8.45 -3.89
C ASP A 4 46.90 -9.89 -4.42
N SER A 5 47.43 -10.86 -3.67
CA SER A 5 47.35 -12.29 -4.01
C SER A 5 45.93 -12.85 -3.91
N LEU A 6 45.07 -12.25 -3.08
CA LEU A 6 43.67 -12.63 -2.96
C LEU A 6 42.84 -11.94 -4.06
N SER A 7 43.14 -10.66 -4.34
CA SER A 7 42.49 -9.90 -5.42
C SER A 7 42.73 -10.53 -6.81
N SER A 8 43.97 -10.96 -7.07
CA SER A 8 44.32 -11.63 -8.35
C SER A 8 43.64 -13.00 -8.51
N LYS A 9 43.48 -13.77 -7.42
CA LYS A 9 42.73 -15.04 -7.45
C LYS A 9 41.24 -14.83 -7.72
N ILE A 10 40.63 -13.83 -7.10
CA ILE A 10 39.21 -13.51 -7.31
C ILE A 10 38.97 -13.08 -8.77
N LEU A 11 39.87 -12.26 -9.34
CA LEU A 11 39.75 -11.81 -10.73
C LEU A 11 39.94 -12.94 -11.75
N ASN A 12 40.83 -13.90 -11.48
CA ASN A 12 41.01 -15.06 -12.34
C ASN A 12 39.80 -16.00 -12.32
N GLU A 13 39.21 -16.23 -11.14
CA GLU A 13 38.05 -17.12 -11.04
C GLU A 13 36.78 -16.48 -11.60
N ALA A 14 36.62 -15.15 -11.46
CA ALA A 14 35.57 -14.39 -12.13
C ALA A 14 35.69 -14.44 -13.66
N ARG A 15 36.91 -14.39 -14.21
CA ARG A 15 37.14 -14.55 -15.66
C ARG A 15 36.80 -15.96 -16.15
N LYS A 16 37.07 -16.98 -15.34
CA LYS A 16 36.78 -18.37 -15.67
C LYS A 16 35.28 -18.65 -15.74
N GLN A 17 34.50 -18.15 -14.77
CA GLN A 17 33.03 -18.26 -14.77
C GLN A 17 32.39 -17.59 -16.00
N LEU A 18 32.89 -16.41 -16.38
CA LEU A 18 32.40 -15.69 -17.56
C LEU A 18 32.65 -16.45 -18.86
N LEU A 19 33.73 -17.24 -18.91
CA LEU A 19 34.09 -18.05 -20.07
C LEU A 19 33.27 -19.36 -20.14
N GLU A 20 32.91 -19.94 -18.98
CA GLU A 20 31.98 -21.08 -18.90
C GLU A 20 30.56 -20.69 -19.35
N ASP A 21 30.01 -19.56 -18.87
CA ASP A 21 28.69 -19.06 -19.30
C ASP A 21 28.61 -18.79 -20.82
N GLN A 22 29.73 -18.34 -21.40
CA GLN A 22 29.81 -18.02 -22.83
C GLN A 22 29.91 -19.28 -23.71
N LEU A 23 30.44 -20.39 -23.17
CA LEU A 23 30.46 -21.70 -23.81
C LEU A 23 29.11 -22.43 -23.68
N GLU A 24 28.40 -22.30 -22.56
CA GLU A 24 27.06 -22.86 -22.37
C GLU A 24 26.01 -22.16 -23.26
N GLY A 25 26.18 -20.87 -23.57
CA GLY A 25 25.27 -20.10 -24.42
C GLY A 25 25.34 -20.36 -25.93
N GLN A 26 26.31 -21.15 -26.42
CA GLN A 26 26.48 -21.45 -27.87
C GLN A 26 26.00 -22.86 -28.28
N GLY A 27 25.51 -23.68 -27.34
CA GLY A 27 25.10 -25.07 -27.62
C GLY A 27 23.64 -25.29 -28.04
N ASP A 28 22.73 -24.33 -27.85
CA ASP A 28 21.27 -24.55 -27.93
C ASP A 28 20.55 -23.65 -28.96
N ALA A 29 21.12 -23.53 -30.16
CA ALA A 29 20.50 -22.76 -31.25
C ALA A 29 20.33 -23.54 -32.56
N GLU A 30 19.91 -24.81 -32.51
CA GLU A 30 19.39 -25.50 -33.70
C GLU A 30 18.38 -26.61 -33.34
N SER A 31 17.20 -26.53 -33.97
CA SER A 31 16.10 -27.51 -34.01
C SER A 31 14.93 -27.36 -33.02
N SER A 32 13.83 -26.93 -33.61
CA SER A 32 12.47 -26.78 -33.09
C SER A 32 11.74 -28.11 -32.79
N SER A 33 10.89 -28.07 -31.74
CA SER A 33 9.48 -28.53 -31.72
C SER A 33 9.10 -29.46 -30.56
N ALA A 34 7.95 -29.11 -29.93
CA ALA A 34 7.02 -29.94 -29.17
C ALA A 34 7.13 -30.01 -27.62
N ARG A 35 6.07 -29.43 -27.00
CA ARG A 35 5.24 -30.02 -25.91
C ARG A 35 5.63 -29.76 -24.45
N ALA A 36 4.92 -28.81 -23.82
CA ALA A 36 4.58 -28.81 -22.37
C ALA A 36 3.50 -29.88 -22.09
N PRO A 37 3.24 -30.40 -20.85
CA PRO A 37 3.27 -29.67 -19.57
C PRO A 37 3.61 -30.46 -18.25
N LYS A 38 3.54 -29.72 -17.12
CA LYS A 38 3.34 -30.13 -15.70
C LYS A 38 4.56 -30.55 -14.85
N LYS A 39 4.86 -29.74 -13.82
CA LYS A 39 5.56 -30.16 -12.60
C LYS A 39 4.54 -30.41 -11.49
N GLN A 40 4.36 -31.68 -11.13
CA GLN A 40 3.96 -32.12 -9.79
C GLN A 40 5.19 -32.09 -8.88
N ARG A 41 5.04 -31.59 -7.65
CA ARG A 41 5.83 -32.04 -6.51
C ARG A 41 4.86 -32.25 -5.34
N GLY A 42 4.53 -33.51 -5.07
CA GLY A 42 4.04 -33.95 -3.75
C GLY A 42 5.26 -34.41 -2.93
N ASN A 43 5.39 -33.91 -1.71
CA ASN A 43 4.95 -34.53 -0.44
C ASN A 43 5.97 -35.53 0.11
N TRP A 44 6.65 -35.12 1.18
CA TRP A 44 7.06 -36.04 2.25
C TRP A 44 6.17 -35.73 3.46
N LEU A 45 5.37 -36.75 3.84
CA LEU A 45 4.46 -36.83 4.98
C LEU A 45 5.26 -36.82 6.31
N GLY A 46 4.75 -36.42 7.47
CA GLY A 46 3.40 -36.04 7.89
C GLY A 46 3.13 -36.54 9.32
N LYS A 47 2.19 -35.87 10.02
CA LYS A 47 0.98 -36.46 10.62
C LYS A 47 0.60 -35.88 12.01
N ASP A 48 -0.56 -35.26 12.02
CA ASP A 48 -1.44 -34.88 13.13
C ASP A 48 -2.03 -36.07 13.91
N GLU A 49 -2.52 -35.85 15.14
CA GLU A 49 -3.97 -35.85 15.46
C GLU A 49 -4.31 -35.58 16.96
N LYS A 50 -5.08 -34.49 17.18
CA LYS A 50 -6.32 -34.26 17.99
C LYS A 50 -6.52 -34.77 19.44
N ASN A 51 -6.82 -33.82 20.35
CA ASN A 51 -7.95 -33.68 21.32
C ASN A 51 -7.58 -32.56 22.34
N SER A 52 -8.39 -31.88 23.14
CA SER A 52 -9.82 -31.55 23.35
C SER A 52 -9.82 -30.52 24.51
N ASP A 53 -10.78 -29.59 24.54
CA ASP A 53 -11.34 -28.86 25.70
C ASP A 53 -10.54 -27.84 26.55
N ASP A 54 -11.26 -26.74 26.81
CA ASP A 54 -11.39 -25.88 28.02
C ASP A 54 -10.25 -25.79 29.04
N ASP A 55 -9.82 -24.57 29.36
CA ASP A 55 -10.24 -23.85 30.59
C ASP A 55 -9.53 -22.48 30.70
N ASP A 56 -10.23 -21.54 31.34
CA ASP A 56 -9.72 -20.27 31.92
C ASP A 56 -8.45 -20.50 32.77
N ASP A 57 -7.57 -19.50 32.84
CA ASP A 57 -6.96 -19.07 34.12
C ASP A 57 -6.08 -17.81 33.92
N GLU A 58 -6.51 -16.73 34.57
CA GLU A 58 -5.74 -15.54 34.92
C GLU A 58 -4.67 -15.92 35.96
N GLU A 59 -3.38 -15.60 35.79
CA GLU A 59 -2.48 -15.41 36.93
C GLU A 59 -1.36 -14.39 36.64
N GLU A 60 -1.03 -13.68 37.70
CA GLU A 60 -0.32 -12.40 37.83
C GLU A 60 1.20 -12.55 37.62
N GLU A 61 1.85 -11.55 37.00
CA GLU A 61 3.31 -11.43 37.04
C GLU A 61 3.73 -10.65 38.30
N ASP A 62 4.28 -11.41 39.26
CA ASP A 62 4.84 -10.96 40.52
C ASP A 62 5.91 -9.87 40.36
N GLN A 63 5.73 -8.77 41.10
CA GLN A 63 6.76 -7.75 41.32
C GLN A 63 7.76 -8.26 42.37
N ASP A 64 8.91 -8.76 41.91
CA ASP A 64 10.04 -9.00 42.80
C ASP A 64 10.77 -7.68 43.13
N ASP A 65 10.43 -7.17 44.31
CA ASP A 65 11.09 -6.11 45.07
C ASP A 65 12.53 -6.54 45.42
N ASN A 66 13.48 -6.21 44.55
CA ASN A 66 14.91 -6.36 44.83
C ASN A 66 15.41 -5.16 45.64
N GLY A 67 15.30 -5.28 46.97
CA GLY A 67 15.87 -4.36 47.94
C GLY A 67 17.35 -4.06 47.65
N PHE A 68 17.62 -2.82 47.25
CA PHE A 68 18.97 -2.27 47.17
C PHE A 68 19.51 -2.08 48.60
N GLU A 69 20.42 -2.96 49.01
CA GLU A 69 21.22 -2.78 50.21
C GLU A 69 22.39 -1.83 49.84
N ASP A 70 22.40 -0.62 50.40
CA ASP A 70 23.46 0.39 50.23
C ASP A 70 24.78 -0.13 50.82
N GLN A 71 25.53 -0.92 50.05
CA GLN A 71 26.92 -1.22 50.35
C GLN A 71 27.79 -0.04 49.91
N ILE A 72 28.19 0.76 50.89
CA ILE A 72 29.23 1.78 50.74
C ILE A 72 30.56 1.06 50.48
N ILE A 73 30.99 1.03 49.23
CA ILE A 73 32.29 0.48 48.82
C ILE A 73 33.37 1.51 49.21
N GLU A 74 34.20 1.16 50.19
CA GLU A 74 35.42 1.93 50.50
C GLU A 74 36.45 1.70 49.37
N LEU A 75 36.68 2.73 48.57
CA LEU A 75 37.64 2.72 47.46
C LEU A 75 39.09 2.75 47.99
N ASP A 76 39.95 1.91 47.43
CA ASP A 76 41.40 1.97 47.67
C ASP A 76 41.95 3.28 47.05
N PRO A 77 42.84 4.04 47.72
CA PRO A 77 43.46 5.25 47.16
C PRO A 77 44.09 5.09 45.77
N GLN A 78 44.44 3.87 45.35
CA GLN A 78 44.90 3.58 44.00
C GLN A 78 43.77 3.65 42.95
N ASP A 79 42.58 3.13 43.30
CA ASP A 79 41.39 3.16 42.45
C ASP A 79 40.84 4.59 42.31
N GLU A 80 40.94 5.41 43.37
CA GLU A 80 40.58 6.84 43.31
C GLU A 80 41.49 7.62 42.35
N ALA A 81 42.80 7.29 42.33
CA ALA A 81 43.75 7.90 41.41
C ALA A 81 43.54 7.49 39.95
N ASP A 82 43.11 6.24 39.70
CA ASP A 82 42.80 5.73 38.37
C ASP A 82 41.45 6.28 37.86
N LEU A 83 40.45 6.46 38.73
CA LEU A 83 39.22 7.20 38.42
C LEU A 83 39.50 8.67 38.10
N ALA A 84 40.38 9.33 38.85
CA ALA A 84 40.78 10.71 38.60
C ALA A 84 41.55 10.89 37.28
N ARG A 85 42.27 9.85 36.82
CA ARG A 85 42.90 9.83 35.48
C ARG A 85 41.91 9.56 34.36
N PHE A 86 40.82 8.85 34.64
CA PHE A 86 39.78 8.52 33.65
C PHE A 86 38.77 9.66 33.46
N LEU A 87 38.57 10.50 34.48
CA LEU A 87 37.85 11.77 34.38
C LEU A 87 38.69 12.79 33.61
N LYS A 88 38.54 12.78 32.28
CA LYS A 88 39.10 13.83 31.40
C LYS A 88 38.75 15.22 31.94
N LYS A 89 39.77 16.03 32.16
CA LYS A 89 39.71 17.44 32.60
C LYS A 89 39.23 18.40 31.51
N ASP A 90 38.35 17.94 30.62
CA ASP A 90 37.69 18.73 29.59
C ASP A 90 36.19 18.69 29.82
N ALA A 91 35.75 19.20 30.97
CA ALA A 91 34.35 19.52 31.26
C ALA A 91 33.92 20.83 30.57
N ALA A 92 34.46 21.10 29.38
CA ALA A 92 34.04 22.20 28.53
C ALA A 92 33.05 21.63 27.50
N GLN A 93 31.77 21.93 27.72
CA GLN A 93 30.60 21.51 26.93
C GLN A 93 30.14 20.06 27.11
N MET A 94 29.71 19.71 28.33
CA MET A 94 28.55 18.83 28.43
C MET A 94 27.30 19.68 28.23
N ASN A 95 26.75 19.66 27.01
CA ASN A 95 25.43 20.22 26.77
C ASN A 95 24.45 19.54 27.74
N THR A 96 23.62 20.35 28.40
CA THR A 96 22.73 19.81 29.43
C THR A 96 21.73 18.85 28.79
N LEU A 97 21.19 17.91 29.57
CA LEU A 97 20.12 17.02 29.07
C LEU A 97 18.95 17.83 28.49
N TYR A 98 18.71 19.03 29.03
CA TYR A 98 17.74 19.99 28.49
C TYR A 98 18.07 20.41 27.05
N ASP A 99 19.32 20.79 26.76
CA ASP A 99 19.75 21.17 25.40
C ASP A 99 19.65 20.01 24.42
N ILE A 100 19.96 18.79 24.87
CA ILE A 100 19.84 17.56 24.06
C ILE A 100 18.36 17.25 23.77
N ILE A 101 17.50 17.40 24.78
CA ILE A 101 16.05 17.18 24.62
C ILE A 101 15.46 18.23 23.68
N GLN A 102 15.82 19.51 23.84
CA GLN A 102 15.31 20.58 22.99
C GLN A 102 15.78 20.42 21.55
N ALA A 103 17.07 20.16 21.31
CA ALA A 103 17.58 19.89 19.97
C ALA A 103 16.90 18.67 19.32
N LYS A 104 16.54 17.65 20.11
CA LYS A 104 15.86 16.44 19.63
C LYS A 104 14.37 16.68 19.34
N ILE A 105 13.71 17.56 20.10
CA ILE A 105 12.33 18.00 19.83
C ILE A 105 12.30 18.85 18.56
N GLU A 106 13.20 19.82 18.42
CA GLU A 106 13.29 20.68 17.23
C GLU A 106 13.64 19.87 15.98
N ALA A 107 14.56 18.91 16.08
CA ALA A 107 14.87 17.99 14.97
C ALA A 107 13.66 17.13 14.58
N LYS A 108 12.91 16.59 15.56
CA LYS A 108 11.67 15.84 15.29
C LYS A 108 10.55 16.72 14.72
N GLN A 109 10.45 17.98 15.15
CA GLN A 109 9.47 18.92 14.60
C GLN A 109 9.83 19.28 13.16
N ASN A 110 11.11 19.55 12.87
CA ASN A 110 11.58 19.82 11.52
C ASN A 110 11.42 18.59 10.61
N ASP A 111 11.70 17.38 11.11
CA ASP A 111 11.44 16.13 10.37
C ASP A 111 9.94 15.87 10.18
N ALA A 112 9.09 16.24 11.14
CA ALA A 112 7.63 16.22 10.99
C ALA A 112 7.13 17.28 10.00
N GLU A 113 7.73 18.47 9.97
CA GLU A 113 7.42 19.53 9.00
C GLU A 113 7.89 19.14 7.59
N LEU A 114 9.04 18.48 7.49
CA LEU A 114 9.56 17.88 6.26
C LEU A 114 8.69 16.70 5.82
N ALA A 115 8.21 15.86 6.75
CA ALA A 115 7.27 14.78 6.47
C ALA A 115 5.88 15.30 6.07
N VAL A 116 5.44 16.45 6.61
CA VAL A 116 4.25 17.19 6.18
C VAL A 116 4.48 17.89 4.84
N SER A 117 5.74 18.14 4.44
CA SER A 117 6.07 18.50 3.04
C SER A 117 6.18 17.28 2.11
N GLN A 118 6.27 16.08 2.68
CA GLN A 118 6.26 14.78 2.00
C GLN A 118 4.93 14.02 2.14
N VAL A 119 3.83 14.67 2.55
CA VAL A 119 2.51 14.13 2.20
C VAL A 119 2.46 14.10 0.68
N ASP A 120 2.14 12.94 0.15
CA ASP A 120 2.01 12.65 -1.27
C ASP A 120 1.49 13.88 -2.05
N PRO A 121 2.22 14.37 -3.07
CA PRO A 121 1.74 15.45 -3.94
C PRO A 121 0.52 15.05 -4.79
N ASN A 122 -0.14 13.95 -4.45
CA ASN A 122 -1.31 13.40 -5.11
C ASN A 122 -2.62 13.66 -4.36
N GLU A 123 -2.60 14.33 -3.20
CA GLU A 123 -3.85 14.61 -2.47
C GLU A 123 -4.47 15.99 -2.79
N PHE A 124 -3.70 17.01 -3.22
CA PHE A 124 -4.25 18.33 -3.57
C PHE A 124 -3.54 19.10 -4.69
N ASN A 125 -2.85 18.43 -5.61
CA ASN A 125 -2.56 19.07 -6.89
C ASN A 125 -3.84 19.08 -7.73
N MET A 126 -4.75 20.03 -7.46
CA MET A 126 -5.60 20.63 -8.50
C MET A 126 -4.64 21.23 -9.52
N ARG A 127 -4.04 20.38 -10.36
CA ARG A 127 -3.20 20.83 -11.46
C ARG A 127 -4.06 21.76 -12.29
N ASP A 128 -3.53 22.93 -12.60
CA ASP A 128 -4.06 23.86 -13.59
C ASP A 128 -4.41 23.07 -14.86
N MET A 129 -5.68 22.67 -14.95
CA MET A 129 -6.24 22.07 -16.14
C MET A 129 -6.69 23.24 -17.02
N ASP A 130 -6.43 23.12 -18.31
CA ASP A 130 -6.89 24.12 -19.27
C ASP A 130 -8.40 24.33 -19.13
N ALA A 131 -8.84 25.59 -19.09
CA ALA A 131 -10.22 25.96 -18.87
C ALA A 131 -11.15 25.33 -19.91
N GLU A 132 -10.68 25.18 -21.15
CA GLU A 132 -11.43 24.52 -22.23
C GLU A 132 -11.67 23.02 -21.93
N VAL A 133 -10.68 22.33 -21.36
CA VAL A 133 -10.80 20.92 -21.00
C VAL A 133 -11.79 20.76 -19.86
N VAL A 134 -11.75 21.65 -18.88
CA VAL A 134 -12.70 21.67 -17.76
C VAL A 134 -14.12 21.84 -18.28
N GLU A 135 -14.37 22.87 -19.09
CA GLU A 135 -15.69 23.14 -19.66
C GLU A 135 -16.21 21.95 -20.48
N MET A 136 -15.35 21.33 -21.30
CA MET A 136 -15.72 20.15 -22.09
C MET A 136 -16.18 18.99 -21.19
N TYR A 137 -15.47 18.68 -20.11
CA TYR A 137 -15.85 17.58 -19.21
C TYR A 137 -17.09 17.91 -18.36
N GLU A 138 -17.29 19.17 -17.98
CA GLU A 138 -18.53 19.60 -17.34
C GLU A 138 -19.74 19.41 -18.26
N GLN A 139 -19.62 19.76 -19.56
CA GLN A 139 -20.66 19.50 -20.56
C GLN A 139 -20.93 18.00 -20.73
N ILE A 140 -19.90 17.16 -20.66
CA ILE A 140 -20.08 15.70 -20.67
C ILE A 140 -20.83 15.22 -19.44
N GLY A 141 -20.55 15.78 -18.25
CA GLY A 141 -21.33 15.50 -17.04
C GLY A 141 -22.82 15.82 -17.21
N GLN A 142 -23.13 17.00 -17.76
CA GLN A 142 -24.50 17.41 -18.08
C GLN A 142 -25.17 16.48 -19.12
N TYR A 143 -24.41 15.91 -20.05
CA TYR A 143 -24.91 14.91 -20.99
C TYR A 143 -25.22 13.58 -20.27
N LEU A 144 -24.34 13.14 -19.36
CA LEU A 144 -24.48 11.88 -18.62
C LEU A 144 -25.63 11.90 -17.61
N SER A 145 -26.03 13.07 -17.11
CA SER A 145 -27.21 13.21 -16.25
C SER A 145 -28.54 13.00 -16.97
N LYS A 146 -28.56 13.09 -18.31
CA LYS A 146 -29.74 12.84 -19.16
C LYS A 146 -29.60 11.57 -20.02
N TYR A 147 -28.48 10.88 -19.91
CA TYR A 147 -28.17 9.74 -20.76
C TYR A 147 -29.10 8.56 -20.50
N ARG A 148 -29.58 7.91 -21.56
CA ARG A 148 -30.45 6.73 -21.46
C ARG A 148 -29.95 5.56 -22.30
N SER A 149 -29.56 5.84 -23.54
CA SER A 149 -29.06 4.84 -24.48
C SER A 149 -28.20 5.51 -25.55
N GLY A 150 -27.44 4.72 -26.30
CA GLY A 150 -26.64 5.18 -27.43
C GLY A 150 -25.14 5.07 -27.22
N LYS A 151 -24.39 5.87 -27.97
CA LYS A 151 -22.93 5.89 -27.92
C LYS A 151 -22.48 6.92 -26.89
N VAL A 152 -21.63 6.50 -25.96
CA VAL A 152 -20.97 7.40 -25.01
C VAL A 152 -19.93 8.28 -25.73
N PRO A 153 -19.80 9.58 -25.39
CA PRO A 153 -18.84 10.49 -26.01
C PRO A 153 -17.41 9.95 -26.05
N LYS A 154 -16.66 10.29 -27.12
CA LYS A 154 -15.28 9.82 -27.31
C LYS A 154 -14.35 10.31 -26.20
N ALA A 155 -14.51 11.56 -25.77
CA ALA A 155 -13.77 12.15 -24.65
C ALA A 155 -13.96 11.35 -23.35
N PHE A 156 -15.17 10.87 -23.06
CA PHE A 156 -15.39 10.00 -21.90
C PHE A 156 -14.68 8.64 -22.03
N LYS A 157 -14.61 8.08 -23.25
CA LYS A 157 -13.97 6.78 -23.51
C LYS A 157 -12.45 6.77 -23.29
N ILE A 158 -11.80 7.93 -23.33
CA ILE A 158 -10.35 8.04 -23.16
C ILE A 158 -9.94 8.25 -21.69
N ILE A 159 -10.86 8.60 -20.80
CA ILE A 159 -10.62 8.77 -19.35
C ILE A 159 -9.82 7.60 -18.73
N PRO A 160 -10.13 6.31 -18.99
CA PRO A 160 -9.37 5.19 -18.45
C PRO A 160 -7.87 5.19 -18.71
N LYS A 161 -7.43 5.89 -19.75
CA LYS A 161 -6.03 5.93 -20.20
C LYS A 161 -5.27 7.14 -19.69
N MET A 162 -5.95 8.08 -19.03
CA MET A 162 -5.34 9.30 -18.52
C MET A 162 -4.65 9.04 -17.18
N ILE A 163 -3.57 9.78 -16.93
CA ILE A 163 -2.86 9.72 -15.66
C ILE A 163 -3.72 10.34 -14.55
N ASN A 164 -4.38 11.46 -14.84
CA ASN A 164 -5.26 12.22 -13.95
C ASN A 164 -6.74 11.84 -14.11
N TRP A 165 -7.04 10.56 -14.33
CA TRP A 165 -8.41 10.11 -14.59
C TRP A 165 -9.39 10.44 -13.46
N GLU A 166 -8.95 10.41 -12.19
CA GLU A 166 -9.80 10.72 -11.02
C GLU A 166 -10.28 12.18 -11.06
N GLN A 167 -9.36 13.11 -11.31
CA GLN A 167 -9.66 14.54 -11.42
C GLN A 167 -10.64 14.81 -12.57
N ILE A 168 -10.37 14.25 -13.75
CA ILE A 168 -11.23 14.39 -14.93
C ILE A 168 -12.61 13.78 -14.68
N LEU A 169 -12.67 12.64 -14.01
CA LEU A 169 -13.93 12.00 -13.66
C LEU A 169 -14.74 12.86 -12.68
N PHE A 170 -14.08 13.50 -11.71
CA PHE A 170 -14.76 14.36 -10.75
C PHE A 170 -15.42 15.58 -11.41
N LEU A 171 -14.80 16.18 -12.43
CA LEU A 171 -15.40 17.27 -13.21
C LEU A 171 -16.73 16.89 -13.87
N THR A 172 -16.88 15.61 -14.24
CA THR A 172 -18.11 15.10 -14.85
C THR A 172 -19.25 14.85 -13.86
N LYS A 173 -19.06 15.14 -12.56
CA LYS A 173 -20.08 15.07 -11.51
C LYS A 173 -20.82 13.71 -11.47
N PRO A 174 -20.11 12.62 -11.14
CA PRO A 174 -20.64 11.26 -11.23
C PRO A 174 -21.88 11.00 -10.37
N GLU A 175 -22.09 11.78 -9.31
CA GLU A 175 -23.29 11.78 -8.48
C GLU A 175 -24.56 12.09 -9.27
N THR A 176 -24.47 12.96 -10.29
CA THR A 176 -25.61 13.39 -11.10
C THR A 176 -25.95 12.45 -12.25
N TRP A 177 -25.15 11.42 -12.49
CA TRP A 177 -25.34 10.54 -13.64
C TRP A 177 -26.61 9.71 -13.53
N THR A 178 -27.19 9.34 -14.67
CA THR A 178 -28.26 8.34 -14.69
C THR A 178 -27.73 6.94 -14.36
N ALA A 179 -28.61 6.05 -13.90
CA ALA A 179 -28.26 4.64 -13.70
C ALA A 179 -27.74 3.97 -14.99
N ALA A 180 -28.28 4.35 -16.15
CA ALA A 180 -27.82 3.88 -17.46
C ALA A 180 -26.40 4.37 -17.79
N ALA A 181 -26.07 5.62 -17.45
CA ALA A 181 -24.71 6.15 -17.59
C ALA A 181 -23.73 5.42 -16.67
N MET A 182 -24.12 5.16 -15.41
CA MET A 182 -23.29 4.40 -14.47
C MET A 182 -22.96 3.00 -14.99
N TYR A 183 -23.93 2.30 -15.60
CA TYR A 183 -23.67 1.00 -16.22
C TYR A 183 -22.63 1.09 -17.33
N GLN A 184 -22.76 2.07 -18.24
CA GLN A 184 -21.83 2.24 -19.35
C GLN A 184 -20.43 2.61 -18.88
N ALA A 185 -20.35 3.51 -17.89
CA ALA A 185 -19.11 3.90 -17.25
C ALA A 185 -18.42 2.70 -16.59
N THR A 186 -19.16 1.94 -15.78
CA THR A 186 -18.63 0.74 -15.11
C THR A 186 -18.14 -0.30 -16.12
N ARG A 187 -18.91 -0.56 -17.19
CA ARG A 187 -18.49 -1.47 -18.27
C ARG A 187 -17.22 -1.01 -18.98
N LEU A 188 -17.07 0.30 -19.20
CA LEU A 188 -15.89 0.89 -19.83
C LEU A 188 -14.68 0.82 -18.91
N PHE A 189 -14.81 1.23 -17.65
CA PHE A 189 -13.74 1.26 -16.67
C PHE A 189 -13.28 -0.15 -16.28
N ALA A 190 -14.22 -1.07 -16.06
CA ALA A 190 -13.90 -2.46 -15.76
C ALA A 190 -13.17 -3.19 -16.88
N SER A 191 -13.23 -2.73 -18.14
CA SER A 191 -12.47 -3.36 -19.24
C SER A 191 -11.14 -2.66 -19.53
N ASN A 192 -11.04 -1.34 -19.33
CA ASN A 192 -9.86 -0.57 -19.75
C ASN A 192 -8.89 -0.19 -18.62
N MET A 193 -9.31 -0.20 -17.36
CA MET A 193 -8.47 0.23 -16.24
C MET A 193 -7.74 -0.92 -15.53
N ASN A 194 -6.64 -0.60 -14.86
CA ASN A 194 -5.92 -1.53 -13.98
C ASN A 194 -6.75 -1.86 -12.72
N PRO A 195 -6.59 -3.05 -12.10
CA PRO A 195 -7.38 -3.44 -10.92
C PRO A 195 -7.33 -2.43 -9.76
N LYS A 196 -6.16 -1.81 -9.51
CA LYS A 196 -6.01 -0.76 -8.49
C LYS A 196 -6.87 0.49 -8.79
N MET A 197 -6.90 0.93 -10.05
CA MET A 197 -7.72 2.06 -10.47
C MET A 197 -9.21 1.71 -10.44
N CYS A 198 -9.59 0.49 -10.87
CA CYS A 198 -10.97 0.03 -10.75
C CYS A 198 -11.45 -0.02 -9.29
N GLN A 199 -10.59 -0.46 -8.36
CA GLN A 199 -10.91 -0.47 -6.93
C GLN A 199 -11.26 0.94 -6.44
N ARG A 200 -10.45 1.94 -6.81
CA ARG A 200 -10.70 3.36 -6.50
C ARG A 200 -12.04 3.83 -7.07
N PHE A 201 -12.29 3.58 -8.35
CA PHE A 201 -13.57 3.91 -8.99
C PHE A 201 -14.77 3.23 -8.30
N TYR A 202 -14.65 1.95 -7.94
CA TYR A 202 -15.72 1.24 -7.26
C TYR A 202 -16.00 1.82 -5.87
N SER A 203 -14.95 2.13 -5.11
CA SER A 203 -15.08 2.67 -3.76
C SER A 203 -15.61 4.11 -3.74
N LEU A 204 -15.16 4.96 -4.66
CA LEU A 204 -15.48 6.39 -4.64
C LEU A 204 -16.75 6.75 -5.41
N VAL A 205 -17.13 5.97 -6.43
CA VAL A 205 -18.24 6.33 -7.32
C VAL A 205 -19.35 5.30 -7.30
N LEU A 206 -19.03 4.03 -7.53
CA LEU A 206 -20.07 2.99 -7.67
C LEU A 206 -20.72 2.64 -6.32
N LEU A 207 -19.91 2.50 -5.26
CA LEU A 207 -20.38 2.09 -3.93
C LEU A 207 -21.34 3.10 -3.31
N PRO A 208 -21.02 4.41 -3.22
CA PRO A 208 -21.95 5.39 -2.64
C PRO A 208 -23.26 5.40 -3.41
N ARG A 209 -23.18 5.42 -4.75
CA ARG A 209 -24.38 5.44 -5.59
C ARG A 209 -25.29 4.21 -5.40
N LEU A 210 -24.71 3.04 -5.16
CA LEU A 210 -25.48 1.83 -4.86
C LEU A 210 -26.16 1.92 -3.49
N ARG A 211 -25.47 2.47 -2.48
CA ARG A 211 -26.03 2.66 -1.15
C ARG A 211 -27.20 3.64 -1.19
N ASP A 212 -27.04 4.76 -1.88
CA ASP A 212 -28.10 5.78 -2.01
C ASP A 212 -29.36 5.23 -2.68
N ASP A 213 -29.22 4.51 -3.80
CA ASP A 213 -30.36 3.94 -4.55
C ASP A 213 -31.10 2.85 -3.73
N ILE A 214 -30.35 2.02 -3.01
CA ILE A 214 -30.93 0.99 -2.13
C ILE A 214 -31.61 1.63 -0.93
N ASP A 215 -31.03 2.69 -0.35
CA ASP A 215 -31.63 3.34 0.80
C ASP A 215 -32.92 4.09 0.43
N GLU A 216 -32.94 4.78 -0.72
CA GLU A 216 -34.09 5.54 -1.21
C GLU A 216 -35.24 4.63 -1.69
N PHE A 217 -34.97 3.64 -2.54
CA PHE A 217 -36.03 2.86 -3.21
C PHE A 217 -36.28 1.48 -2.60
N LYS A 218 -35.41 1.02 -1.68
CA LYS A 218 -35.38 -0.35 -1.13
C LYS A 218 -35.34 -1.46 -2.20
N LYS A 219 -35.08 -1.09 -3.46
CA LYS A 219 -34.97 -1.96 -4.63
C LYS A 219 -33.87 -1.40 -5.51
N LEU A 220 -32.99 -2.27 -5.98
CA LEU A 220 -31.87 -1.85 -6.82
C LEU A 220 -32.32 -1.63 -8.27
N ASN A 221 -31.94 -0.50 -8.86
CA ASN A 221 -32.15 -0.24 -10.28
C ASN A 221 -31.51 -1.31 -11.17
N TYR A 222 -32.20 -1.73 -12.23
CA TYR A 222 -31.71 -2.74 -13.17
C TYR A 222 -30.33 -2.41 -13.77
N HIS A 223 -30.08 -1.16 -14.14
CA HIS A 223 -28.78 -0.78 -14.72
C HIS A 223 -27.66 -0.80 -13.68
N LEU A 224 -27.95 -0.46 -12.42
CA LEU A 224 -26.98 -0.57 -11.34
C LEU A 224 -26.66 -2.04 -11.02
N TYR A 225 -27.66 -2.92 -11.05
CA TYR A 225 -27.42 -4.36 -10.99
C TYR A 225 -26.53 -4.85 -12.14
N GLN A 226 -26.80 -4.42 -13.38
CA GLN A 226 -25.94 -4.75 -14.51
C GLN A 226 -24.51 -4.18 -14.34
N ALA A 227 -24.37 -3.01 -13.72
CA ALA A 227 -23.07 -2.41 -13.42
C ALA A 227 -22.27 -3.30 -12.46
N LEU A 228 -22.93 -3.81 -11.40
CA LEU A 228 -22.33 -4.80 -10.49
C LEU A 228 -21.89 -6.07 -11.23
N CYS A 229 -22.74 -6.63 -12.08
CA CYS A 229 -22.37 -7.80 -12.87
C CYS A 229 -21.12 -7.54 -13.75
N LYS A 230 -20.93 -6.31 -14.24
CA LYS A 230 -19.72 -5.93 -14.98
C LYS A 230 -18.52 -5.69 -14.06
N ALA A 231 -18.73 -5.18 -12.85
CA ALA A 231 -17.66 -4.99 -11.88
C ALA A 231 -16.99 -6.32 -11.48
N ILE A 232 -17.77 -7.41 -11.41
CA ILE A 232 -17.30 -8.76 -11.07
C ILE A 232 -16.22 -9.30 -12.02
N TYR A 233 -16.17 -8.82 -13.28
CA TYR A 233 -15.13 -9.24 -14.24
C TYR A 233 -13.71 -8.87 -13.77
N LYS A 234 -13.57 -7.99 -12.78
CA LYS A 234 -12.32 -7.75 -12.04
C LYS A 234 -12.50 -8.11 -10.56
N PRO A 235 -12.36 -9.39 -10.19
CA PRO A 235 -12.70 -9.87 -8.85
C PRO A 235 -11.88 -9.20 -7.75
N ALA A 236 -10.57 -8.99 -7.96
CA ALA A 236 -9.71 -8.34 -6.96
C ALA A 236 -10.17 -6.90 -6.62
N ALA A 237 -10.60 -6.14 -7.63
CA ALA A 237 -11.13 -4.79 -7.44
C ALA A 237 -12.53 -4.82 -6.83
N PHE A 238 -13.37 -5.78 -7.24
CA PHE A 238 -14.73 -5.96 -6.72
C PHE A 238 -14.73 -6.25 -5.21
N PHE A 239 -13.93 -7.21 -4.73
CA PHE A 239 -13.89 -7.54 -3.32
C PHE A 239 -13.33 -6.38 -2.48
N LYS A 240 -12.20 -5.80 -2.90
CA LYS A 240 -11.54 -4.72 -2.14
C LYS A 240 -12.27 -3.38 -2.21
N GLY A 241 -12.98 -3.11 -3.31
CA GLY A 241 -13.62 -1.81 -3.55
C GLY A 241 -15.12 -1.78 -3.24
N LEU A 242 -15.79 -2.93 -3.15
CA LEU A 242 -17.22 -3.01 -2.83
C LEU A 242 -17.48 -3.87 -1.60
N ILE A 243 -17.08 -5.15 -1.60
CA ILE A 243 -17.51 -6.10 -0.57
C ILE A 243 -16.87 -5.82 0.79
N LEU A 244 -15.54 -5.69 0.88
CA LEU A 244 -14.88 -5.44 2.17
C LEU A 244 -15.36 -4.12 2.80
N PRO A 245 -15.44 -2.98 2.06
CA PRO A 245 -15.99 -1.74 2.62
C PRO A 245 -17.47 -1.84 3.02
N LEU A 246 -18.26 -2.75 2.43
CA LEU A 246 -19.64 -3.00 2.86
C LEU A 246 -19.70 -3.78 4.17
N LEU A 247 -18.82 -4.76 4.35
CA LEU A 247 -18.77 -5.58 5.55
C LEU A 247 -18.25 -4.79 6.74
N GLU A 248 -17.18 -4.02 6.57
CA GLU A 248 -16.61 -3.19 7.63
C GLU A 248 -17.65 -2.22 8.20
N VAL A 249 -18.38 -1.50 7.33
CA VAL A 249 -19.37 -0.52 7.78
C VAL A 249 -20.55 -1.20 8.50
N ASN A 250 -21.07 -2.32 8.00
CA ASN A 250 -22.22 -2.99 8.63
C ASN A 250 -21.87 -3.74 9.93
N ILE A 251 -20.63 -4.19 10.11
CA ILE A 251 -20.20 -4.83 11.37
C ILE A 251 -20.28 -3.82 12.53
N PHE A 252 -20.01 -2.54 12.30
CA PHE A 252 -20.15 -1.50 13.32
C PHE A 252 -21.61 -1.17 13.67
N TYR A 253 -22.56 -1.31 12.74
CA TYR A 253 -23.99 -1.10 13.01
C TYR A 253 -24.71 -2.32 13.61
N GLY A 254 -24.02 -3.46 13.77
CA GLY A 254 -24.58 -4.70 14.32
C GLY A 254 -24.39 -4.88 15.83
N PHE A 255 -23.82 -3.88 16.53
CA PHE A 255 -23.48 -3.93 17.95
C PHE A 255 -24.18 -2.87 18.82
N GLU A 256 -25.20 -2.19 18.29
CA GLU A 256 -26.11 -1.32 19.09
C GLU A 256 -27.51 -1.92 19.22
#